data_AF-Q8MW00-F1
#
_entry.id   AF-Q8MW00-F1
#
_cell.length_a   1.000
_cell.length_b   1.000
_cell.length_c   1.000
_cell.angle_alpha   90.00
_cell.angle_beta   90.00
_cell.angle_gamma   90.00
#
_symmetry.space_group_name_H-M   'P 1'
#
loop_
_entity.id
_entity.type
_entity.pdbx_description
1 polymer ?
#
loop_
_entity_poly.entity_id
_entity_poly.type
_entity_poly.pdbx_seq_one_letter_code
_entity_poly.pdbx_strand_id
1 'polypeptide(L)'
;VMGRKTWDSIPQRLRPLKDRVNIVVSRTMLETPEGVHLARSLDDALLVASLVPRVGLVSVLGGFQLFAEAMQDPRCTWVELTEVHTAVREGVGAGAAVVTNWPGEVDLAAQGFFAEVSRSERHEESGIEFEYVRYERIRGPNRGELGYLDLIRRVLADGFERDDRTGVGTFSLFGEKLEFDLGDGFPLLTTKRVFWRGVAEELLWFVSGSTNANELAAKGIRIWDGNSSREYLDSIGLTEREVGDLGPVYGFQWSHFGA
;
A
#
# COMPACT_ATOMS: atom_id res chain seq x y z
N VAL A 1 13.19 -0.86 10.93
CA VAL A 1 14.25 -1.18 9.95
C VAL A 1 15.45 -0.29 10.23
N MET A 2 16.67 -0.83 10.24
CA MET A 2 17.88 -0.03 10.40
C MET A 2 19.07 -0.63 9.65
N GLY A 3 20.07 0.18 9.32
CA GLY A 3 21.29 -0.30 8.68
C GLY A 3 22.25 -0.93 9.68
N ARG A 4 23.19 -1.75 9.21
CA ARG A 4 24.19 -2.43 10.06
C ARG A 4 24.93 -1.48 11.01
N LYS A 5 25.41 -0.33 10.52
CA LYS A 5 26.14 0.65 11.35
C LYS A 5 25.26 1.24 12.46
N THR A 6 23.98 1.51 12.15
CA THR A 6 22.99 1.98 13.14
C THR A 6 22.69 0.91 14.17
N TRP A 7 22.59 -0.36 13.75
CA TRP A 7 22.48 -1.48 14.68
C TRP A 7 23.69 -1.56 15.61
N ASP A 8 24.91 -1.48 15.07
CA ASP A 8 26.14 -1.57 15.85
C ASP A 8 26.32 -0.41 16.84
N SER A 9 25.81 0.78 16.53
CA SER A 9 25.88 1.94 17.42
C SER A 9 24.96 1.86 18.63
N ILE A 10 23.96 0.98 18.62
CA ILE A 10 23.05 0.81 19.76
C ILE A 10 23.78 0.02 20.86
N PRO A 11 23.79 0.49 22.13
CA PRO A 11 24.37 -0.25 23.25
C PRO A 11 23.84 -1.69 23.32
N GLN A 12 24.71 -2.68 23.55
CA GLN A 12 24.32 -4.10 23.54
C GLN A 12 23.14 -4.41 24.46
N ARG A 13 23.06 -3.76 25.64
CA ARG A 13 21.94 -3.91 26.59
C ARG A 13 20.56 -3.46 26.07
N LEU A 14 20.54 -2.68 24.99
CA LEU A 14 19.33 -2.16 24.36
C LEU A 14 19.00 -2.88 23.04
N ARG A 15 19.81 -3.87 22.64
CA ARG A 15 19.60 -4.69 21.45
C ARG A 15 19.04 -6.06 21.83
N PRO A 16 18.05 -6.58 21.07
CA PRO A 16 17.20 -5.87 20.11
C PRO A 16 16.31 -4.83 20.81
N LEU A 17 15.81 -3.87 20.03
CA LEU A 17 14.86 -2.87 20.55
C LEU A 17 13.58 -3.57 21.03
N LYS A 18 13.27 -3.44 22.32
CA LYS A 18 12.09 -4.08 22.95
C LYS A 18 10.78 -3.69 22.26
N ASP A 19 9.84 -4.64 22.29
CA ASP A 19 8.46 -4.53 21.77
C ASP A 19 8.35 -4.18 20.29
N ARG A 20 9.41 -4.43 19.52
CA ARG A 20 9.51 -4.11 18.10
C ARG A 20 10.12 -5.26 17.31
N VAL A 21 9.67 -5.43 16.08
CA VAL A 21 10.34 -6.29 15.10
C VAL A 21 11.58 -5.55 14.61
N ASN A 22 12.76 -6.12 14.88
CA ASN A 22 14.03 -5.53 14.50
C ASN A 22 14.47 -6.13 13.16
N ILE A 23 14.57 -5.30 12.12
CA ILE A 23 15.07 -5.70 10.79
C ILE A 23 16.34 -4.91 10.50
N VAL A 24 17.45 -5.61 10.30
CA VAL A 24 18.76 -5.03 9.99
C VAL A 24 19.06 -5.22 8.51
N VAL A 25 19.31 -4.12 7.80
CA VAL A 25 19.72 -4.13 6.39
C VAL A 25 21.24 -4.21 6.32
N SER A 26 21.76 -5.29 5.74
CA SER A 26 23.19 -5.51 5.55
C SER A 26 23.49 -6.51 4.45
N ARG A 27 24.47 -6.20 3.60
CA ARG A 27 25.00 -7.13 2.59
C ARG A 27 26.13 -8.01 3.11
N THR A 28 26.80 -7.60 4.18
CA THR A 28 28.00 -8.26 4.72
C THR A 28 27.76 -9.03 6.00
N MET A 29 26.63 -8.78 6.67
CA MET A 29 26.25 -9.55 7.87
C MET A 29 25.79 -10.94 7.43
N LEU A 30 26.44 -11.96 7.97
CA LEU A 30 26.17 -13.37 7.67
C LEU A 30 25.40 -14.05 8.79
N GLU A 31 25.72 -13.71 10.04
CA GLU A 31 25.02 -14.22 11.22
C GLU A 31 23.92 -13.25 11.65
N THR A 32 22.75 -13.80 11.98
CA THR A 32 21.59 -13.02 12.41
C THR A 32 21.40 -13.22 13.91
N PRO A 33 21.43 -12.15 14.73
CA PRO A 33 21.17 -12.26 16.17
C PRO A 33 19.76 -12.80 16.43
N GLU A 34 19.59 -13.48 17.56
CA GLU A 34 18.29 -14.02 17.95
C GLU A 34 17.24 -12.90 18.07
N GLY A 35 16.04 -13.14 17.51
CA GLY A 35 14.94 -12.16 17.53
C GLY A 35 15.12 -10.98 16.56
N VAL A 36 16.08 -11.05 15.64
CA VAL A 36 16.34 -10.03 14.60
C VAL A 36 16.14 -10.66 13.22
N HIS A 37 15.62 -9.89 12.28
CA HIS A 37 15.58 -10.29 10.88
C HIS A 37 16.68 -9.58 10.09
N LEU A 38 17.27 -10.28 9.14
CA LEU A 38 18.26 -9.74 8.21
C LEU A 38 17.61 -9.48 6.85
N ALA A 39 17.90 -8.32 6.26
CA ALA A 39 17.49 -7.95 4.91
C ALA A 39 18.67 -7.43 4.09
N ARG A 40 18.61 -7.51 2.76
CA ARG A 40 19.68 -7.10 1.84
C ARG A 40 19.49 -5.71 1.21
N SER A 41 18.27 -5.18 1.26
CA SER A 41 17.88 -3.84 0.80
C SER A 41 16.69 -3.31 1.62
N LEU A 42 16.25 -2.07 1.35
CA LEU A 42 15.01 -1.55 1.93
C LEU A 42 13.80 -2.37 1.46
N ASP A 43 13.69 -2.69 0.17
CA ASP A 43 12.60 -3.51 -0.36
C ASP A 43 12.50 -4.89 0.30
N ASP A 44 13.63 -5.57 0.46
CA ASP A 44 13.69 -6.85 1.13
C ASP A 44 13.26 -6.72 2.60
N ALA A 45 13.64 -5.62 3.27
CA ALA A 45 13.19 -5.34 4.63
C ALA A 45 11.67 -5.11 4.72
N LEU A 46 11.07 -4.45 3.71
CA LEU A 46 9.63 -4.24 3.64
C LEU A 46 8.88 -5.54 3.34
N LEU A 47 9.44 -6.42 2.48
CA LEU A 47 8.89 -7.75 2.25
C LEU A 47 8.95 -8.60 3.53
N VAL A 48 10.09 -8.62 4.22
CA VAL A 48 10.20 -9.31 5.51
C VAL A 48 9.16 -8.77 6.49
N ALA A 49 8.99 -7.44 6.58
CA ALA A 49 8.01 -6.83 7.45
C ALA A 49 6.56 -7.26 7.13
N SER A 50 6.21 -7.42 5.85
CA SER A 50 4.85 -7.82 5.42
C SER A 50 4.53 -9.29 5.76
N LEU A 51 5.56 -10.12 5.91
CA LEU A 51 5.43 -11.53 6.31
C LEU A 51 5.32 -11.71 7.82
N VAL A 52 5.69 -10.69 8.62
CA VAL A 52 5.62 -10.78 10.08
C VAL A 52 4.20 -10.44 10.56
N PRO A 53 3.52 -11.34 11.30
CA PRO A 53 2.19 -11.07 11.81
C PRO A 53 2.15 -9.84 12.71
N ARG A 54 1.05 -9.08 12.65
CA ARG A 54 0.74 -7.94 13.55
C ARG A 54 1.69 -6.73 13.43
N VAL A 55 2.40 -6.57 12.31
CA VAL A 55 3.10 -5.31 12.01
C VAL A 55 2.12 -4.31 11.40
N GLY A 56 1.81 -3.24 12.13
CA GLY A 56 0.95 -2.13 11.66
C GLY A 56 1.71 -0.90 11.16
N LEU A 57 2.98 -0.76 11.55
CA LEU A 57 3.83 0.38 11.20
C LEU A 57 5.28 -0.08 11.00
N VAL A 58 5.90 0.35 9.91
CA VAL A 58 7.32 0.13 9.63
C VAL A 58 8.07 1.45 9.72
N SER A 59 8.90 1.61 10.75
CA SER A 59 9.76 2.79 10.91
C SER A 59 11.18 2.49 10.42
N VAL A 60 11.73 3.38 9.58
CA VAL A 60 13.15 3.39 9.22
C VAL A 60 13.89 4.25 10.25
N LEU A 61 14.88 3.68 10.93
CA LEU A 61 15.65 4.35 11.99
C LEU A 61 17.04 4.78 11.50
N GLY A 62 17.25 4.77 10.19
CA GLY A 62 18.51 5.13 9.54
C GLY A 62 19.41 3.92 9.25
N GLY A 63 20.68 4.11 8.89
CA GLY A 63 21.41 5.39 8.82
C GLY A 63 21.17 6.16 7.52
N PHE A 64 22.06 7.11 7.23
CA PHE A 64 21.99 8.04 6.10
C PHE A 64 21.47 7.44 4.80
N GLN A 65 22.05 6.32 4.34
CA GLN A 65 21.68 5.71 3.05
C GLN A 65 20.24 5.20 3.05
N LEU A 66 19.80 4.58 4.15
CA LEU A 66 18.42 4.10 4.28
C LEU A 66 17.43 5.24 4.43
N PHE A 67 17.80 6.34 5.10
CA PHE A 67 16.95 7.53 5.10
C PHE A 67 16.82 8.13 3.71
N ALA A 68 17.94 8.31 2.99
CA ALA A 68 17.91 8.85 1.63
C ALA A 68 17.07 7.99 0.68
N GLU A 69 17.22 6.66 0.75
CA GLU A 69 16.40 5.70 -0.02
C GLU A 69 14.92 5.76 0.39
N ALA A 70 14.62 5.71 1.69
CA ALA A 70 13.24 5.70 2.18
C ALA A 70 12.49 7.01 1.89
N MET A 71 13.15 8.18 1.97
CA MET A 71 12.49 9.46 1.70
C MET A 71 12.12 9.63 0.22
N GLN A 72 12.88 9.01 -0.69
CA GLN A 72 12.54 8.96 -2.12
C GLN A 72 11.46 7.91 -2.43
N ASP A 73 11.22 6.97 -1.52
CA ASP A 73 10.25 5.91 -1.69
C ASP A 73 8.80 6.41 -1.52
N PRO A 74 7.91 6.24 -2.51
CA PRO A 74 6.50 6.67 -2.41
C PRO A 74 5.76 6.09 -1.20
N ARG A 75 6.19 4.93 -0.68
CA ARG A 75 5.60 4.28 0.50
C ARG A 75 5.94 4.99 1.81
N CYS A 76 6.94 5.88 1.84
CA CYS A 76 7.23 6.69 3.02
C CYS A 76 6.14 7.75 3.20
N THR A 77 5.27 7.56 4.19
CA THR A 77 4.08 8.39 4.37
C THR A 77 4.31 9.66 5.18
N TRP A 78 5.28 9.63 6.10
CA TRP A 78 5.68 10.79 6.89
C TRP A 78 7.12 10.62 7.38
N VAL A 79 7.73 11.73 7.75
CA VAL A 79 9.05 11.80 8.38
C VAL A 79 8.89 12.51 9.73
N GLU A 80 9.41 11.89 10.78
CA GLU A 80 9.55 12.53 12.09
C GLU A 80 11.01 12.91 12.28
N LEU A 81 11.26 14.20 12.45
CA LEU A 81 12.58 14.78 12.61
C LEU A 81 12.70 15.43 13.99
N THR A 82 13.85 15.26 14.63
CA THR A 82 14.25 16.09 15.75
C THR A 82 15.29 17.08 15.25
N GLU A 83 14.91 18.34 15.10
CA GLU A 83 15.82 19.41 14.71
C GLU A 83 16.60 19.87 15.94
N VAL A 84 17.92 19.73 15.91
CA VAL A 84 18.82 20.15 17.00
C VAL A 84 19.45 21.48 16.63
N HIS A 85 19.20 22.50 17.46
CA HIS A 85 19.63 23.89 17.21
C HIS A 85 20.99 24.21 17.85
N THR A 86 21.40 23.43 18.85
CA THR A 86 22.70 23.61 19.48
C THR A 86 23.82 23.17 18.55
N ALA A 87 24.69 24.12 18.16
CA ALA A 87 25.91 23.81 17.43
C ALA A 87 26.75 22.84 18.25
N VAL A 88 26.88 21.60 17.79
CA VAL A 88 27.74 20.64 18.47
C VAL A 88 29.18 21.04 18.19
N ARG A 89 29.86 21.56 19.22
CA ARG A 89 31.28 21.86 19.13
C ARG A 89 32.04 20.56 18.97
N GLU A 90 32.86 20.48 17.92
CA GLU A 90 33.96 19.52 17.85
C GLU A 90 34.88 19.78 19.06
N GLY A 91 34.76 18.98 20.12
CA GLY A 91 35.67 19.07 21.26
C GLY A 91 35.04 18.90 22.63
N VAL A 92 34.49 17.71 22.91
CA VAL A 92 34.57 17.11 24.25
C VAL A 92 34.87 15.63 24.05
N GLY A 93 36.16 15.27 24.12
CA GLY A 93 36.65 13.90 23.93
C GLY A 93 37.16 13.65 22.52
N ALA A 94 38.48 13.47 22.38
CA ALA A 94 39.10 13.03 21.14
C ALA A 94 38.42 11.74 20.63
N GLY A 95 37.65 11.84 19.53
CA GLY A 95 37.21 10.68 18.76
C GLY A 95 35.76 10.63 18.27
N ALA A 96 34.86 11.55 18.65
CA ALA A 96 33.49 11.54 18.16
C ALA A 96 33.15 12.84 17.43
N ALA A 97 33.42 12.89 16.12
CA ALA A 97 32.70 13.83 15.25
C ALA A 97 31.20 13.52 15.39
N VAL A 98 30.37 14.53 15.59
CA VAL A 98 28.91 14.34 15.47
C VAL A 98 28.63 14.07 14.01
N VAL A 99 28.50 12.80 13.67
CA VAL A 99 28.02 12.37 12.37
C VAL A 99 26.51 12.59 12.41
N THR A 100 26.06 13.69 11.82
CA THR A 100 24.66 13.81 11.44
C THR A 100 24.41 12.74 10.39
N ASN A 101 23.54 11.76 10.71
CA ASN A 101 23.08 10.77 9.73
C ASN A 101 21.98 11.35 8.82
N TRP A 102 21.68 12.65 8.97
CA TRP A 102 20.79 13.39 8.10
C TRP A 102 21.54 13.73 6.82
N PRO A 103 20.92 13.56 5.64
CA PRO A 103 21.55 14.06 4.43
C PRO A 103 21.48 15.59 4.47
N GLY A 104 22.61 16.24 4.74
CA GLY A 104 22.69 17.70 4.95
C GLY A 104 22.18 18.56 3.78
N GLU A 105 21.86 17.96 2.63
CA GLU A 105 21.26 18.60 1.46
C GLU A 105 19.76 18.29 1.29
N VAL A 106 19.15 17.51 2.20
CA VAL A 106 17.73 17.17 2.13
C VAL A 106 16.93 18.21 2.88
N ASP A 107 16.54 19.24 2.14
CA ASP A 107 15.38 20.06 2.47
C ASP A 107 14.11 19.31 1.99
N LEU A 108 13.40 18.71 2.94
CA LEU A 108 12.20 17.92 2.67
C LEU A 108 11.09 18.74 2.00
N ALA A 109 10.99 20.02 2.34
CA ALA A 109 10.01 20.92 1.75
C ALA A 109 10.43 21.30 0.32
N ALA A 110 11.72 21.58 0.09
CA ALA A 110 12.23 21.91 -1.24
C ALA A 110 12.21 20.74 -2.23
N GLN A 111 12.28 19.48 -1.75
CA GLN A 111 12.11 18.30 -2.60
C GLN A 111 10.69 18.13 -3.14
N GLY A 112 9.71 18.86 -2.60
CA GLY A 112 8.32 18.88 -3.09
C GLY A 112 7.53 17.60 -2.79
N PHE A 113 8.11 16.62 -2.10
CA PHE A 113 7.44 15.39 -1.71
C PHE A 113 6.76 15.49 -0.35
N PHE A 114 7.20 16.39 0.52
CA PHE A 114 6.75 16.47 1.91
C PHE A 114 6.39 17.90 2.29
N ALA A 115 5.37 18.04 3.15
CA ALA A 115 5.00 19.30 3.77
C ALA A 115 5.10 19.19 5.29
N GLU A 116 5.64 20.22 5.94
CA GLU A 116 5.61 20.31 7.40
C GLU A 116 4.14 20.42 7.86
N VAL A 117 3.70 19.51 8.73
CA VAL A 117 2.33 19.50 9.27
C VAL A 117 2.28 19.89 10.75
N SER A 118 3.39 19.73 11.48
CA SER A 118 3.47 20.15 12.87
C SER A 118 4.92 20.37 13.32
N ARG A 119 5.09 21.33 14.23
CA ARG A 119 6.32 21.62 14.96
C ARG A 119 6.00 21.79 16.44
N SER A 120 6.80 21.19 17.31
CA SER A 120 6.66 21.35 18.76
C SER A 120 7.15 22.72 19.22
N GLU A 121 6.87 23.06 20.48
CA GLU A 121 7.66 24.08 21.17
C GLU A 121 9.13 23.66 21.29
N ARG A 122 10.01 24.63 21.56
CA ARG A 122 11.42 24.37 21.75
C ARG A 122 11.66 23.67 23.09
N HIS A 123 12.41 22.58 23.04
CA HIS A 123 12.84 21.82 24.19
C HIS A 123 14.33 22.08 24.46
N GLU A 124 14.74 21.92 25.72
CA GLU A 124 16.15 21.93 26.11
C GLU A 124 16.41 20.74 27.04
N GLU A 125 17.42 19.92 26.73
CA GLU A 125 17.91 18.87 27.61
C GLU A 125 19.44 18.88 27.63
N SER A 126 20.04 18.95 28.83
CA SER A 126 21.51 18.96 29.00
C SER A 126 22.23 20.05 28.18
N GLY A 127 21.60 21.22 28.00
CA GLY A 127 22.13 22.32 27.18
C GLY A 127 21.99 22.11 25.67
N ILE A 128 21.25 21.09 25.22
CA ILE A 128 20.93 20.84 23.82
C ILE A 128 19.50 21.32 23.57
N GLU A 129 19.35 22.34 22.73
CA GLU A 129 18.08 22.85 22.26
C GLU A 129 17.62 22.06 21.03
N PHE A 130 16.35 21.65 21.02
CA PHE A 130 15.77 20.92 19.88
C PHE A 130 14.25 21.10 19.76
N GLU A 131 13.71 20.79 18.58
CA GLU A 131 12.27 20.77 18.27
C GLU A 131 11.90 19.45 17.57
N TYR A 132 10.68 18.98 17.78
CA TYR A 132 10.11 17.87 17.03
C TYR A 132 9.33 18.41 15.85
N VAL A 133 9.65 17.92 14.65
CA VAL A 133 9.02 18.34 13.40
C VAL A 133 8.47 17.11 12.69
N ARG A 134 7.22 17.22 12.23
CA ARG A 134 6.57 16.18 11.44
C ARG A 134 6.32 16.69 10.05
N TYR A 135 6.80 15.94 9.07
CA TYR A 135 6.51 16.14 7.66
C TYR A 135 5.61 15.02 7.17
N GLU A 136 4.54 15.33 6.45
CA GLU A 136 3.72 14.33 5.78
C GLU A 136 3.95 14.38 4.28
N ARG A 137 3.97 13.20 3.63
CA ARG A 137 4.12 13.14 2.19
C ARG A 137 2.93 13.86 1.57
N ILE A 138 3.21 14.86 0.73
CA ILE A 138 2.21 15.54 -0.08
C ILE A 138 1.64 14.51 -1.03
N ARG A 139 0.47 13.97 -0.68
CA ARG A 139 -0.32 13.18 -1.61
C ARG A 139 -1.10 14.16 -2.47
N GLY A 140 -0.90 14.06 -3.78
CA GLY A 140 -1.78 14.74 -4.72
C GLY A 140 -3.23 14.31 -4.49
N PRO A 141 -4.22 15.04 -5.04
CA PRO A 141 -5.59 14.57 -5.03
C PRO A 141 -5.64 13.14 -5.61
N ASN A 142 -6.50 12.27 -5.07
CA ASN A 142 -6.70 10.91 -5.60
C ASN A 142 -7.29 11.01 -7.01
N ARG A 143 -6.42 11.18 -8.02
CA ARG A 143 -6.80 11.50 -9.40
C ARG A 143 -7.61 10.38 -10.02
N GLY A 144 -7.31 9.13 -9.67
CA GLY A 144 -8.06 7.97 -10.14
C GLY A 144 -9.51 7.99 -9.65
N GLU A 145 -9.73 8.21 -8.35
CA GLU A 145 -11.09 8.29 -7.81
C GLU A 145 -11.84 9.54 -8.25
N LEU A 146 -11.16 10.69 -8.36
CA LEU A 146 -11.76 11.89 -8.94
C LEU A 146 -12.19 11.65 -10.39
N GLY A 147 -11.38 10.97 -11.19
CA GLY A 147 -11.74 10.58 -12.56
C GLY A 147 -12.98 9.69 -12.61
N TYR A 148 -13.11 8.74 -11.68
CA TYR A 148 -14.33 7.92 -11.55
C TYR A 148 -15.57 8.77 -11.22
N LEU A 149 -15.46 9.70 -10.27
CA LEU A 149 -16.56 10.60 -9.91
C LEU A 149 -16.93 11.55 -11.05
N ASP A 150 -15.94 12.08 -11.77
CA ASP A 150 -16.15 12.95 -12.94
C ASP A 150 -16.83 12.20 -14.07
N LEU A 151 -16.46 10.93 -14.29
CA LEU A 151 -17.13 10.07 -15.26
C LEU A 151 -18.61 9.89 -14.89
N ILE A 152 -18.93 9.62 -13.62
CA ILE A 152 -20.34 9.54 -13.17
C ILE A 152 -21.07 10.85 -13.45
N ARG A 153 -20.47 12.00 -13.11
CA ARG A 153 -21.09 13.31 -13.37
C ARG A 153 -21.37 13.51 -14.86
N ARG A 154 -20.43 13.14 -15.72
CA ARG A 154 -20.60 13.23 -17.18
C ARG A 154 -21.67 12.29 -17.70
N VAL A 155 -21.74 11.05 -17.22
CA VAL A 155 -22.82 10.12 -17.60
C VAL A 155 -24.19 10.69 -17.23
N LEU A 156 -24.32 11.33 -16.07
CA LEU A 156 -25.59 11.92 -15.63
C LEU A 156 -25.95 13.22 -16.36
N ALA A 157 -24.95 14.03 -16.73
CA ALA A 157 -25.17 15.33 -17.37
C ALA A 157 -25.34 15.22 -18.90
N ASP A 158 -24.49 14.40 -19.54
CA ASP A 158 -24.32 14.36 -20.99
C ASP A 158 -24.67 12.98 -21.59
N GLY A 159 -25.00 11.99 -20.75
CA GLY A 159 -25.28 10.63 -21.20
C GLY A 159 -26.59 10.53 -21.99
N PHE A 160 -26.59 9.64 -22.99
CA PHE A 160 -27.79 9.33 -23.75
C PHE A 160 -28.68 8.38 -22.96
N GLU A 161 -29.94 8.75 -22.77
CA GLU A 161 -30.98 7.86 -22.25
C GLU A 161 -31.24 6.73 -23.26
N ARG A 162 -31.24 5.49 -22.78
CA ARG A 162 -31.45 4.29 -23.58
C ARG A 162 -32.20 3.22 -22.80
N ASP A 163 -33.09 2.52 -23.49
CA ASP A 163 -33.64 1.26 -23.01
C ASP A 163 -32.54 0.19 -22.91
N ASP A 164 -32.70 -0.75 -21.97
CA ASP A 164 -31.78 -1.86 -21.76
C ASP A 164 -32.52 -3.21 -21.63
N ARG A 165 -31.76 -4.32 -21.66
CA ARG A 165 -32.32 -5.69 -21.60
C ARG A 165 -33.07 -6.03 -20.30
N THR A 166 -32.87 -5.25 -19.25
CA THR A 166 -33.52 -5.42 -17.93
C THR A 166 -34.82 -4.60 -17.83
N GLY A 167 -35.04 -3.66 -18.76
CA GLY A 167 -36.21 -2.77 -18.77
C GLY A 167 -36.15 -1.63 -17.76
N VAL A 168 -35.01 -1.41 -17.09
CA VAL A 168 -34.83 -0.32 -16.11
C VAL A 168 -34.51 0.99 -16.82
N GLY A 169 -33.71 0.95 -17.88
CA GLY A 169 -33.22 2.13 -18.59
C GLY A 169 -31.84 2.57 -18.07
N THR A 170 -31.08 3.21 -18.96
CA THR A 170 -29.69 3.64 -18.68
C THR A 170 -29.42 5.03 -19.22
N PHE A 171 -28.49 5.75 -18.57
CA PHE A 171 -27.75 6.85 -19.18
C PHE A 171 -26.37 6.31 -19.59
N SER A 172 -25.95 6.58 -20.83
CA SER A 172 -24.72 6.01 -21.37
C SER A 172 -23.87 6.99 -22.17
N LEU A 173 -22.56 6.89 -21.98
CA LEU A 173 -21.53 7.46 -22.84
C LEU A 173 -20.75 6.31 -23.51
N PHE A 174 -20.07 6.59 -24.62
CA PHE A 174 -19.32 5.58 -25.36
C PHE A 174 -17.82 5.91 -25.42
N GLY A 175 -16.97 4.92 -25.14
CA GLY A 175 -15.52 5.04 -25.29
C GLY A 175 -14.80 5.80 -24.17
N GLU A 176 -15.35 5.77 -22.96
CA GLU A 176 -14.77 6.44 -21.79
C GLU A 176 -13.55 5.69 -21.24
N LYS A 177 -12.59 6.43 -20.68
CA LYS A 177 -11.33 5.88 -20.16
C LYS A 177 -11.08 6.36 -18.72
N LEU A 178 -10.64 5.43 -17.88
CA LEU A 178 -10.08 5.70 -16.55
C LEU A 178 -8.64 5.19 -16.52
N GLU A 179 -7.77 5.93 -15.84
CA GLU A 179 -6.37 5.56 -15.62
C GLU A 179 -6.06 5.62 -14.12
N PHE A 180 -5.37 4.60 -13.62
CA PHE A 180 -4.98 4.49 -12.22
C PHE A 180 -3.50 4.15 -12.15
N ASP A 181 -2.72 4.94 -11.39
CA ASP A 181 -1.31 4.66 -11.13
C ASP A 181 -1.17 3.65 -9.99
N LEU A 182 -0.72 2.44 -10.32
CA LEU A 182 -0.51 1.38 -9.33
C LEU A 182 0.78 1.55 -8.50
N GLY A 183 1.66 2.49 -8.88
CA GLY A 183 2.81 2.88 -8.07
C GLY A 183 2.44 3.78 -6.88
N ASP A 184 1.34 4.53 -7.00
CA ASP A 184 0.82 5.42 -5.95
C ASP A 184 -0.12 4.69 -4.96
N GLY A 185 -0.68 3.54 -5.36
CA GLY A 185 -1.50 2.72 -4.47
C GLY A 185 -2.36 1.71 -5.21
N PHE A 186 -3.36 1.16 -4.52
CA PHE A 186 -4.34 0.24 -5.10
C PHE A 186 -5.68 0.97 -5.28
N PRO A 187 -6.30 0.95 -6.48
CA PRO A 187 -7.48 1.77 -6.80
C PRO A 187 -8.78 1.17 -6.25
N LEU A 188 -8.82 0.89 -4.95
CA LEU A 188 -10.05 0.55 -4.24
C LEU A 188 -10.78 1.84 -3.86
N LEU A 189 -11.94 2.08 -4.47
CA LEU A 189 -12.73 3.28 -4.25
C LEU A 189 -13.06 3.49 -2.76
N THR A 190 -13.02 4.74 -2.32
CA THR A 190 -13.15 5.14 -0.90
C THR A 190 -14.46 5.86 -0.61
N THR A 191 -15.06 6.50 -1.61
CA THR A 191 -16.36 7.18 -1.55
C THR A 191 -17.53 6.23 -1.27
N LYS A 192 -17.33 4.93 -1.51
CA LYS A 192 -18.22 3.85 -1.10
C LYS A 192 -17.39 2.60 -0.81
N ARG A 193 -17.74 1.86 0.25
CA ARG A 193 -17.10 0.58 0.55
C ARG A 193 -17.33 -0.43 -0.59
N VAL A 194 -16.23 -0.92 -1.16
CA VAL A 194 -16.21 -2.03 -2.14
C VAL A 194 -16.14 -3.37 -1.41
N PHE A 195 -16.85 -4.39 -1.91
CA PHE A 195 -16.81 -5.74 -1.36
C PHE A 195 -15.53 -6.49 -1.77
N TRP A 196 -14.39 -6.09 -1.18
CA TRP A 196 -13.06 -6.60 -1.54
C TRP A 196 -12.92 -8.12 -1.49
N ARG A 197 -13.48 -8.77 -0.45
CA ARG A 197 -13.45 -10.23 -0.32
C ARG A 197 -14.11 -10.92 -1.53
N GLY A 198 -15.22 -10.37 -2.03
CA GLY A 198 -15.88 -10.88 -3.22
C GLY A 198 -14.99 -10.78 -4.46
N VAL A 199 -14.41 -9.60 -4.71
CA VAL A 199 -13.51 -9.36 -5.86
C VAL A 199 -12.29 -10.30 -5.84
N ALA A 200 -11.63 -10.45 -4.68
CA ALA A 200 -10.45 -11.30 -4.57
C ALA A 200 -10.76 -12.79 -4.78
N GLU A 201 -11.82 -13.30 -4.17
CA GLU A 201 -12.22 -14.70 -4.29
C GLU A 201 -12.78 -15.04 -5.68
N GLU A 202 -13.48 -14.10 -6.33
CA GLU A 202 -13.90 -14.23 -7.73
C GLU A 202 -12.70 -14.29 -8.68
N LEU A 203 -11.68 -13.44 -8.48
CA LEU A 203 -10.47 -13.49 -9.30
C LEU A 203 -9.74 -14.83 -9.15
N LEU A 204 -9.63 -15.35 -7.91
CA LEU A 204 -9.05 -16.68 -7.67
C LEU A 204 -9.88 -17.79 -8.33
N TRP A 205 -11.20 -17.66 -8.32
CA TRP A 205 -12.11 -18.57 -9.01
C TRP A 205 -11.93 -18.52 -10.53
N PHE A 206 -11.78 -17.34 -11.14
CA PHE A 206 -11.41 -17.22 -12.56
C PHE A 206 -10.05 -17.89 -12.86
N VAL A 207 -9.03 -17.63 -12.04
CA VAL A 207 -7.69 -18.25 -12.22
C VAL A 207 -7.75 -19.77 -12.13
N SER A 208 -8.65 -20.33 -11.33
CA SER A 208 -8.84 -21.79 -11.22
C SER A 208 -9.48 -22.44 -12.46
N GLY A 209 -10.06 -21.65 -13.36
CA GLY A 209 -10.79 -22.16 -14.52
C GLY A 209 -12.21 -22.65 -14.21
N SER A 210 -12.68 -22.50 -12.97
CA SER A 210 -14.00 -22.97 -12.55
C SER A 210 -15.15 -22.23 -13.24
N THR A 211 -16.25 -22.95 -13.44
CA THR A 211 -17.52 -22.46 -14.00
C THR A 211 -18.69 -22.62 -13.02
N ASN A 212 -18.43 -23.19 -11.84
CA ASN A 212 -19.44 -23.47 -10.84
C ASN A 212 -19.58 -22.34 -9.80
N ALA A 213 -20.64 -21.53 -9.93
CA ALA A 213 -20.96 -20.43 -9.02
C ALA A 213 -21.21 -20.90 -7.57
N ASN A 214 -21.57 -22.18 -7.36
CA ASN A 214 -21.80 -22.72 -6.02
C ASN A 214 -20.54 -22.69 -5.15
N GLU A 215 -19.35 -22.70 -5.75
CA GLU A 215 -18.08 -22.59 -5.03
C GLU A 215 -17.92 -21.23 -4.34
N LEU A 216 -18.37 -20.16 -5.02
CA LEU A 216 -18.40 -18.80 -4.45
C LEU A 216 -19.54 -18.68 -3.42
N ALA A 217 -20.72 -19.22 -3.73
CA ALA A 217 -21.87 -19.19 -2.81
C ALA A 217 -21.57 -19.90 -1.48
N ALA A 218 -20.85 -21.03 -1.53
CA ALA A 218 -20.39 -21.77 -0.33
C ALA A 218 -19.46 -20.93 0.57
N LYS A 219 -18.74 -19.95 0.00
CA LYS A 219 -17.93 -18.98 0.74
C LYS A 219 -18.72 -17.75 1.21
N GLY A 220 -20.02 -17.70 0.94
CA GLY A 220 -20.89 -16.56 1.24
C GLY A 220 -20.81 -15.43 0.20
N ILE A 221 -20.29 -15.71 -1.00
CA ILE A 221 -20.18 -14.74 -2.10
C ILE A 221 -21.24 -15.05 -3.14
N ARG A 222 -22.28 -14.21 -3.21
CA ARG A 222 -23.52 -14.45 -3.97
C ARG A 222 -23.67 -13.63 -5.24
N ILE A 223 -22.56 -13.12 -5.77
CA ILE A 223 -22.57 -12.18 -6.92
C ILE A 223 -23.06 -12.84 -8.23
N TRP A 224 -22.98 -14.17 -8.32
CA TRP A 224 -23.41 -14.95 -9.49
C TRP A 224 -24.74 -15.70 -9.30
N ASP A 225 -25.38 -15.65 -8.12
CA ASP A 225 -26.60 -16.40 -7.81
C ASP A 225 -27.73 -16.07 -8.81
N GLY A 226 -27.92 -14.78 -9.12
CA GLY A 226 -28.97 -14.34 -10.04
C GLY A 226 -28.76 -14.80 -11.49
N ASN A 227 -27.51 -14.98 -11.92
CA ASN A 227 -27.17 -15.42 -13.28
C ASN A 227 -26.99 -16.94 -13.42
N SER A 228 -27.13 -17.67 -12.31
CA SER A 228 -27.00 -19.12 -12.27
C SER A 228 -28.25 -19.83 -11.76
N SER A 229 -29.34 -19.09 -11.51
CA SER A 229 -30.62 -19.65 -11.10
C SER A 229 -31.28 -20.44 -12.24
N ARG A 230 -32.17 -21.36 -11.89
CA ARG A 230 -32.94 -22.15 -12.85
C ARG A 230 -33.72 -21.24 -13.80
N GLU A 231 -34.38 -20.22 -13.25
CA GLU A 231 -35.19 -19.26 -14.01
C GLU A 231 -34.34 -18.51 -15.04
N TYR A 232 -33.15 -18.06 -14.65
CA TYR A 232 -32.26 -17.34 -15.56
C TYR A 232 -31.73 -18.24 -16.66
N LEU A 233 -31.23 -19.43 -16.31
CA LEU A 233 -30.71 -20.39 -17.28
C LEU A 233 -31.78 -20.80 -18.31
N ASP A 234 -33.02 -21.05 -17.86
CA ASP A 234 -34.15 -21.35 -18.76
C ASP A 234 -34.49 -20.15 -19.66
N SER A 235 -34.43 -18.93 -19.14
CA SER A 235 -34.71 -17.71 -19.91
C SER A 235 -33.74 -17.48 -21.07
N ILE A 236 -32.53 -18.05 -20.98
CA ILE A 236 -31.50 -18.00 -22.04
C ILE A 236 -31.38 -19.32 -22.81
N GLY A 237 -32.32 -20.26 -22.61
CA GLY A 237 -32.40 -21.52 -23.36
C GLY A 237 -31.46 -22.63 -22.89
N LEU A 238 -30.78 -22.47 -21.75
CA LEU A 238 -29.84 -23.45 -21.19
C LEU A 238 -30.54 -24.39 -20.19
N THR A 239 -31.57 -25.08 -20.67
CA THR A 239 -32.48 -25.90 -19.85
C THR A 239 -31.80 -27.13 -19.23
N GLU A 240 -30.76 -27.63 -19.89
CA GLU A 240 -29.99 -28.82 -19.52
C GLU A 240 -28.86 -28.53 -18.54
N ARG A 241 -28.50 -27.26 -18.35
CA ARG A 241 -27.43 -26.88 -17.40
C ARG A 241 -27.91 -26.97 -15.96
N GLU A 242 -27.04 -27.44 -15.08
CA GLU A 242 -27.33 -27.47 -13.65
C GLU A 242 -27.30 -26.07 -13.03
N VAL A 243 -28.07 -25.87 -11.95
CA VAL A 243 -28.05 -24.62 -11.19
C VAL A 243 -26.64 -24.38 -10.62
N GLY A 244 -26.09 -23.20 -10.88
CA GLY A 244 -24.71 -22.87 -10.54
C GLY A 244 -23.70 -23.11 -11.67
N ASP A 245 -24.00 -23.90 -12.70
CA ASP A 245 -23.12 -24.03 -13.87
C ASP A 245 -23.31 -22.84 -14.83
N LEU A 246 -22.35 -21.92 -14.81
CA LEU A 246 -22.33 -20.75 -15.69
C LEU A 246 -21.89 -21.07 -17.13
N GLY A 247 -21.45 -22.31 -17.39
CA GLY A 247 -20.86 -22.69 -18.67
C GLY A 247 -19.49 -22.03 -18.89
N PRO A 248 -19.01 -21.94 -20.14
CA PRO A 248 -17.62 -21.61 -20.45
C PRO A 248 -17.35 -20.10 -20.38
N VAL A 249 -17.54 -19.50 -19.19
CA VAL A 249 -17.31 -18.09 -18.88
C VAL A 249 -15.83 -17.80 -18.61
N TYR A 250 -15.52 -16.58 -18.17
CA TYR A 250 -14.19 -15.99 -17.94
C TYR A 250 -13.08 -16.99 -17.59
N GLY A 251 -13.18 -17.67 -16.44
CA GLY A 251 -12.12 -18.56 -15.97
C GLY A 251 -11.84 -19.72 -16.92
N PHE A 252 -12.90 -20.35 -17.45
CA PHE A 252 -12.76 -21.39 -18.45
C PHE A 252 -12.06 -20.87 -19.70
N GLN A 253 -12.46 -19.70 -20.22
CA GLN A 253 -11.80 -19.11 -21.40
C GLN A 253 -10.33 -18.73 -21.15
N TRP A 254 -9.97 -18.32 -19.93
CA TRP A 254 -8.58 -18.02 -19.58
C TRP A 254 -7.68 -19.27 -19.57
N SER A 255 -8.24 -20.42 -19.21
CA SER A 255 -7.48 -21.65 -18.99
C SER A 255 -7.64 -22.69 -20.12
N HIS A 256 -8.74 -22.64 -20.86
CA HIS A 256 -9.18 -23.65 -21.82
C HIS A 256 -9.84 -23.03 -23.07
N PHE A 257 -9.27 -21.93 -23.59
CA PHE A 257 -9.80 -21.25 -24.77
C PHE A 257 -9.94 -22.21 -25.96
N GLY A 258 -11.17 -22.33 -26.49
CA GLY A 258 -11.48 -23.15 -27.67
C GLY A 258 -11.67 -24.65 -27.41
N ALA A 259 -11.71 -25.10 -26.15
CA ALA A 259 -12.04 -26.47 -25.76
C ALA A 259 -13.53 -26.78 -25.83
#